data_AF-A0A5M9R4B0-F1
#
_entry.id   AF-A0A5M9R4B0-F1
#
_cell.length_a   1.000
_cell.length_b   1.000
_cell.length_c   1.000
_cell.angle_alpha   90.00
_cell.angle_beta   90.00
_cell.angle_gamma   90.00
#
_symmetry.space_group_name_H-M   'P 1'
#
loop_
_entity.id
_entity.type
_entity.pdbx_description
1 polymer ?
#
loop_
_entity_poly.entity_id
_entity_poly.type
_entity_poly.pdbx_seq_one_letter_code
_entity_poly.pdbx_strand_id
1 'polypeptide(L)'
;MKNIIRYLSVLTVLFLFTLSSAHAEIYSYITRSEGKPKNIDYYYTIAAWSPPARGEPNPCFQAGLSKTCYANINHRHTNANKGGVASRNDSNFNSRCQGNLVNLRDARDVYDYIYNNCFGGLPYSSNTNHVGDPIRNECVTLFLTSKSNAGGGYMFPGAICGVSPPPGGICSFDVGNPNIFLDHGRIQDDMIKGNVASEYLTVKCSKDTVVRVYSISDTESRLQLKQNLYSRLTLNNYPLNASQGGVQMYVRGDYPTEAELKSTLETTGTVAPGAFSGMISIIMTID
;
A
#
# COMPACT_ATOMS: atom_id res chain seq x y z
N MET A 1 41.48 -21.43 -33.69
CA MET A 1 40.03 -21.42 -33.38
C MET A 1 39.70 -21.12 -31.91
N LYS A 2 40.34 -21.74 -30.91
CA LYS A 2 40.05 -21.48 -29.48
C LYS A 2 40.24 -20.01 -29.03
N ASN A 3 41.23 -19.30 -29.57
CA ASN A 3 41.49 -17.90 -29.17
C ASN A 3 40.43 -16.94 -29.72
N ILE A 4 39.94 -17.15 -30.95
CA ILE A 4 38.89 -16.31 -31.57
C ILE A 4 37.56 -16.44 -30.82
N ILE A 5 37.20 -17.65 -30.38
CA ILE A 5 35.99 -17.88 -29.57
C ILE A 5 36.11 -17.18 -28.21
N ARG A 6 37.29 -17.17 -27.59
CA ARG A 6 37.55 -16.51 -26.30
C ARG A 6 37.41 -14.98 -26.39
N TYR A 7 37.87 -14.37 -27.49
CA TYR A 7 37.66 -12.94 -27.73
C TYR A 7 36.19 -12.60 -28.03
N LEU A 8 35.45 -13.46 -28.76
CA LEU A 8 34.02 -13.27 -28.98
C LEU A 8 33.21 -13.32 -27.68
N SER A 9 33.54 -14.23 -26.76
CA SER A 9 32.89 -14.35 -25.44
C SER A 9 33.17 -13.15 -24.52
N VAL A 10 34.38 -12.58 -24.56
CA VAL A 10 34.72 -11.37 -23.80
C VAL A 10 34.03 -10.14 -24.39
N LEU A 11 33.90 -10.04 -25.71
CA LEU A 11 33.17 -8.95 -26.36
C LEU A 11 31.66 -8.99 -26.07
N THR A 12 31.05 -10.18 -26.00
CA THR A 12 29.62 -10.32 -25.67
C THR A 12 29.33 -9.97 -24.21
N VAL A 13 30.23 -10.31 -23.29
CA VAL A 13 30.10 -9.93 -21.88
C VAL A 13 30.33 -8.42 -21.70
N LEU A 14 31.29 -7.79 -22.40
CA LEU A 14 31.46 -6.34 -22.34
C LEU A 14 30.25 -5.57 -22.92
N PHE A 15 29.61 -6.07 -23.98
CA PHE A 15 28.40 -5.44 -24.54
C PHE A 15 27.17 -5.54 -23.63
N LEU A 16 27.09 -6.60 -22.80
CA LEU A 16 25.98 -6.79 -21.85
C LEU A 16 26.06 -5.85 -20.63
N PHE A 17 27.24 -5.32 -20.30
CA PHE A 17 27.42 -4.36 -19.19
C PHE A 17 27.37 -2.88 -19.63
N THR A 18 27.34 -2.57 -20.93
CA THR A 18 27.29 -1.19 -21.44
C THR A 18 25.90 -0.70 -21.85
N LEU A 19 24.85 -1.50 -21.63
CA LEU A 19 23.47 -1.18 -22.03
C LEU A 19 22.54 -0.87 -20.85
N SER A 20 23.08 -0.49 -19.69
CA SER A 20 22.31 0.29 -18.74
C SER A 20 22.18 1.71 -19.31
N SER A 21 21.28 1.90 -20.28
CA SER A 21 20.77 3.23 -20.59
C SER A 21 20.18 3.74 -19.29
N ALA A 22 20.89 4.68 -18.65
CA ALA A 22 20.42 5.40 -17.49
C ALA A 22 19.25 6.27 -17.95
N HIS A 23 18.08 5.65 -18.10
CA HIS A 23 16.85 6.37 -18.36
C HIS A 23 16.63 7.34 -17.20
N ALA A 24 16.16 8.55 -17.50
CA ALA A 24 15.76 9.49 -16.46
C ALA A 24 14.56 8.94 -15.68
N GLU A 25 14.85 8.26 -14.58
CA GLU A 25 13.84 7.75 -13.67
C GLU A 25 13.40 8.88 -12.74
N ILE A 26 12.12 9.23 -12.81
CA ILE A 26 11.48 10.08 -11.81
C ILE A 26 10.78 9.20 -10.81
N TYR A 27 11.18 9.29 -9.54
CA TYR A 27 10.62 8.52 -8.45
C TYR A 27 9.69 9.38 -7.61
N SER A 28 8.45 8.90 -7.46
CA SER A 28 7.46 9.50 -6.57
C SER A 28 6.74 8.45 -5.74
N TYR A 29 6.15 8.88 -4.62
CA TYR A 29 5.34 8.00 -3.80
C TYR A 29 4.23 8.79 -3.10
N ILE A 30 3.12 8.11 -2.85
CA ILE A 30 2.04 8.63 -2.02
C ILE A 30 2.45 8.36 -0.58
N THR A 31 2.67 9.41 0.20
CA THR A 31 3.01 9.32 1.63
C THR A 31 1.80 8.91 2.44
N ARG A 32 0.62 9.35 2.01
CA ARG A 32 -0.63 9.19 2.75
C ARG A 32 -1.83 9.24 1.81
N SER A 33 -2.78 8.33 2.02
CA SER A 33 -4.08 8.32 1.35
C SER A 33 -5.18 8.51 2.38
N GLU A 34 -6.17 9.37 2.14
CA GLU A 34 -7.27 9.65 3.07
C GLU A 34 -8.61 9.71 2.36
N GLY A 35 -9.71 9.46 3.07
CA GLY A 35 -11.06 9.54 2.50
C GLY A 35 -11.66 8.17 2.20
N LYS A 36 -12.60 8.14 1.26
CA LYS A 36 -13.39 6.94 0.91
C LYS A 36 -12.83 6.31 -0.37
N PRO A 37 -13.03 5.00 -0.62
CA PRO A 37 -12.47 4.33 -1.81
C PRO A 37 -12.73 5.04 -3.15
N LYS A 38 -13.84 5.77 -3.29
CA LYS A 38 -14.18 6.52 -4.52
C LYS A 38 -13.87 8.02 -4.49
N ASN A 39 -13.35 8.51 -3.38
CA ASN A 39 -12.99 9.91 -3.16
C ASN A 39 -11.81 9.94 -2.19
N ILE A 40 -10.60 9.87 -2.74
CA ILE A 40 -9.36 9.71 -1.99
C ILE A 40 -8.48 10.95 -2.17
N ASP A 41 -8.06 11.54 -1.07
CA ASP A 41 -7.01 12.54 -1.03
C ASP A 41 -5.65 11.85 -0.92
N TYR A 42 -4.79 12.11 -1.91
CA TYR A 42 -3.42 11.62 -1.95
C TYR A 42 -2.46 12.73 -1.59
N TYR A 43 -1.69 12.51 -0.53
CA TYR A 43 -0.51 13.30 -0.20
C TYR A 43 0.69 12.61 -0.81
N TYR A 44 1.48 13.34 -1.59
CA TYR A 44 2.52 12.75 -2.40
C TYR A 44 3.84 13.50 -2.29
N THR A 45 4.91 12.79 -2.61
CA THR A 45 6.25 13.33 -2.74
C THR A 45 6.87 12.83 -4.04
N ILE A 46 7.29 13.75 -4.91
CA ILE A 46 8.24 13.49 -5.98
C ILE A 46 9.62 13.66 -5.36
N ALA A 47 10.32 12.56 -5.15
CA ALA A 47 11.46 12.53 -4.24
C ALA A 47 12.78 12.73 -4.96
N ALA A 48 12.93 12.10 -6.12
CA ALA A 48 14.15 12.13 -6.90
C ALA A 48 13.83 12.07 -8.39
N TRP A 49 14.73 12.64 -9.18
CA TRP A 49 14.69 12.51 -10.63
C TRP A 49 16.12 12.49 -11.14
N SER A 50 16.50 11.38 -11.77
CA SER A 50 17.82 11.23 -12.36
C SER A 50 17.91 12.05 -13.65
N PRO A 51 18.92 12.92 -13.82
CA PRO A 51 19.10 13.67 -15.05
C PRO A 51 19.45 12.73 -16.21
N PRO A 52 18.77 12.81 -17.37
CA PRO A 52 19.12 12.01 -18.54
C PRO A 52 20.47 12.44 -19.14
N ALA A 53 21.05 11.57 -19.96
CA ALA A 53 22.20 11.92 -20.77
C ALA A 53 21.83 12.98 -21.82
N ARG A 54 22.80 13.83 -22.19
CA ARG A 54 22.61 14.81 -23.26
C ARG A 54 22.41 14.09 -24.59
N GLY A 55 21.51 14.62 -25.42
CA GLY A 55 21.15 14.01 -26.72
C GLY A 55 20.09 12.91 -26.66
N GLU A 56 19.62 12.50 -25.47
CA GLU A 56 18.48 11.58 -25.37
C GLU A 56 17.20 12.19 -26.00
N PRO A 57 16.36 11.38 -26.67
CA PRO A 57 15.18 11.91 -27.37
C PRO A 57 14.22 12.64 -26.43
N ASN A 58 13.77 13.84 -26.83
CA ASN A 58 12.82 14.63 -26.05
C ASN A 58 11.55 13.80 -25.72
N PRO A 59 11.18 13.68 -24.44
CA PRO A 59 10.10 12.81 -23.97
C PRO A 59 8.72 13.17 -24.52
N CYS A 60 8.53 14.41 -24.99
CA CYS A 60 7.30 14.83 -25.67
C CYS A 60 7.02 14.02 -26.94
N PHE A 61 8.06 13.76 -27.73
CA PHE A 61 7.90 12.97 -28.95
C PHE A 61 7.63 11.50 -28.64
N GLN A 62 8.21 10.97 -27.55
CA GLN A 62 7.90 9.62 -27.06
C GLN A 62 6.45 9.49 -26.61
N ALA A 63 5.88 10.56 -26.03
CA ALA A 63 4.46 10.64 -25.67
C ALA A 63 3.53 10.96 -26.87
N GLY A 64 4.07 11.05 -28.09
CA GLY A 64 3.29 11.37 -29.30
C GLY A 64 2.88 12.84 -29.43
N LEU A 65 3.52 13.74 -28.69
CA LEU A 65 3.23 15.17 -28.65
C LEU A 65 4.28 15.96 -29.47
N SER A 66 3.99 16.18 -30.76
CA SER A 66 4.93 16.83 -31.69
C SER A 66 4.70 18.32 -31.94
N LYS A 67 3.51 18.85 -31.64
CA LYS A 67 3.16 20.26 -31.89
C LYS A 67 3.28 21.12 -30.63
N THR A 68 2.80 20.60 -29.51
CA THR A 68 2.82 21.26 -28.21
C THR A 68 2.93 20.20 -27.13
N CYS A 69 3.68 20.50 -26.07
CA CYS A 69 3.91 19.60 -24.97
C CYS A 69 4.19 20.40 -23.71
N TYR A 70 3.50 20.07 -22.62
CA TYR A 70 3.61 20.73 -21.34
C TYR A 70 3.64 19.67 -20.24
N ALA A 71 4.32 19.97 -19.14
CA ALA A 71 4.32 19.11 -17.96
C ALA A 71 3.28 19.59 -16.94
N ASN A 72 2.64 18.64 -16.28
CA ASN A 72 1.78 18.86 -15.11
C ASN A 72 2.10 17.77 -14.07
N ILE A 73 1.79 18.02 -12.80
CA ILE A 73 1.65 16.93 -11.84
C ILE A 73 0.18 16.53 -11.76
N ASN A 74 -0.12 15.26 -11.95
CA ASN A 74 -1.46 14.69 -11.85
C ASN A 74 -1.36 13.26 -11.26
N HIS A 75 -2.48 12.59 -11.07
CA HIS A 75 -2.54 11.20 -10.65
C HIS A 75 -3.00 10.29 -11.79
N ARG A 76 -2.53 9.03 -11.76
CA ARG A 76 -2.98 7.97 -12.67
C ARG A 76 -4.47 7.73 -12.43
N HIS A 77 -5.29 8.00 -13.44
CA HIS A 77 -6.74 7.85 -13.38
C HIS A 77 -7.25 6.63 -14.17
N THR A 78 -6.40 5.97 -14.95
CA THR A 78 -6.73 4.71 -15.62
C THR A 78 -5.52 3.78 -15.66
N ASN A 79 -5.75 2.48 -15.90
CA ASN A 79 -4.68 1.49 -16.11
C ASN A 79 -3.82 1.77 -17.36
N ALA A 80 -4.22 2.70 -18.22
CA ALA A 80 -3.46 3.11 -19.41
C ALA A 80 -2.44 4.24 -19.12
N ASN A 81 -2.04 4.43 -17.86
CA ASN A 81 -1.11 5.49 -17.44
C ASN A 81 -1.55 6.90 -17.88
N LYS A 82 -2.86 7.15 -17.84
CA LYS A 82 -3.45 8.46 -18.15
C LYS A 82 -3.70 9.26 -16.88
N GLY A 83 -3.45 10.56 -16.96
CA GLY A 83 -3.74 11.50 -15.88
C GLY A 83 -5.24 11.73 -15.69
N GLY A 84 -5.64 12.21 -14.52
CA GLY A 84 -7.00 12.65 -14.23
C GLY A 84 -7.41 13.93 -14.96
N VAL A 85 -8.50 14.54 -14.50
CA VAL A 85 -9.03 15.79 -15.08
C VAL A 85 -8.16 17.00 -14.72
N ALA A 86 -8.27 18.07 -15.52
CA ALA A 86 -7.44 19.28 -15.38
C ALA A 86 -7.55 19.95 -14.00
N SER A 87 -8.73 19.91 -13.37
CA SER A 87 -8.95 20.50 -12.04
C SER A 87 -8.21 19.78 -10.91
N ARG A 88 -7.57 18.63 -11.19
CA ARG A 88 -6.75 17.86 -10.24
C ARG A 88 -5.25 18.02 -10.47
N ASN A 89 -4.86 18.81 -11.47
CA ASN A 89 -3.46 19.17 -11.67
C ASN A 89 -2.96 20.00 -10.48
N ASP A 90 -1.69 19.84 -10.13
CA ASP A 90 -1.06 20.68 -9.12
C ASP A 90 -0.95 22.13 -9.61
N SER A 91 -1.67 23.04 -8.95
CA SER A 91 -1.77 24.44 -9.37
C SER A 91 -0.47 25.21 -9.18
N ASN A 92 0.32 24.89 -8.14
CA ASN A 92 1.57 25.57 -7.86
C ASN A 92 2.63 25.16 -8.89
N PHE A 93 2.79 23.85 -9.13
CA PHE A 93 3.65 23.35 -10.19
C PHE A 93 3.25 23.96 -11.55
N ASN A 94 1.97 23.92 -11.88
CA ASN A 94 1.48 24.46 -13.16
C ASN A 94 1.75 25.95 -13.28
N SER A 95 1.53 26.75 -12.24
CA SER A 95 1.78 28.20 -12.29
C SER A 95 3.21 28.55 -12.73
N ARG A 96 4.18 27.68 -12.44
CA ARG A 96 5.59 27.83 -12.82
C ARG A 96 5.93 27.14 -14.14
N CYS A 97 5.23 26.05 -14.47
CA CYS A 97 5.52 25.18 -15.61
C CYS A 97 4.74 25.54 -16.89
N GLN A 98 4.98 26.73 -17.44
CA GLN A 98 4.24 27.23 -18.62
C GLN A 98 4.99 27.07 -19.96
N GLY A 99 6.22 26.58 -19.94
CA GLY A 99 7.05 26.42 -21.13
C GLY A 99 6.60 25.28 -22.05
N ASN A 100 6.59 25.53 -23.36
CA ASN A 100 6.34 24.50 -24.35
C ASN A 100 7.60 23.65 -24.56
N LEU A 101 7.56 22.42 -24.07
CA LEU A 101 8.70 21.51 -23.99
C LEU A 101 9.16 20.96 -25.34
N VAL A 102 8.33 21.01 -26.39
CA VAL A 102 8.75 20.57 -27.75
C VAL A 102 9.86 21.43 -28.33
N ASN A 103 10.04 22.65 -27.81
CA ASN A 103 11.07 23.59 -28.26
C ASN A 103 12.43 23.30 -27.63
N LEU A 104 12.50 22.38 -26.66
CA LEU A 104 13.73 21.97 -25.99
C LEU A 104 14.40 20.85 -26.79
N ARG A 105 15.73 20.92 -26.90
CA ARG A 105 16.49 20.11 -27.86
C ARG A 105 16.41 18.62 -27.56
N ASP A 106 16.59 18.25 -26.30
CA ASP A 106 16.73 16.88 -25.85
C ASP A 106 16.08 16.66 -24.47
N ALA A 107 16.05 15.42 -24.00
CA ALA A 107 15.48 15.08 -22.69
C ALA A 107 16.21 15.78 -21.53
N ARG A 108 17.49 16.12 -21.69
CA ARG A 108 18.26 16.82 -20.65
C ARG A 108 17.82 18.27 -20.52
N ASP A 109 17.58 18.96 -21.62
CA ASP A 109 17.04 20.33 -21.57
C ASP A 109 15.61 20.35 -20.99
N VAL A 110 14.79 19.33 -21.27
CA VAL A 110 13.46 19.15 -20.63
C VAL A 110 13.58 18.94 -19.13
N TYR A 111 14.49 18.05 -18.69
CA TYR A 111 14.78 17.83 -17.28
C TYR A 111 15.23 19.12 -16.60
N ASP A 112 16.24 19.81 -17.15
CA ASP A 112 16.81 21.03 -16.55
C ASP A 112 15.74 22.13 -16.48
N TYR A 113 14.85 22.24 -17.47
CA TYR A 113 13.72 23.17 -17.43
C TYR A 113 12.75 22.84 -16.29
N ILE A 114 12.25 21.59 -16.23
CA ILE A 114 11.23 21.19 -15.24
C ILE A 114 11.80 21.22 -13.83
N TYR A 115 13.01 20.70 -13.63
CA TYR A 115 13.67 20.66 -12.32
C TYR A 115 13.87 22.06 -11.73
N ASN A 116 14.45 22.97 -12.52
CA ASN A 116 14.81 24.30 -12.04
C ASN A 116 13.62 25.26 -11.98
N ASN A 117 12.69 25.20 -12.94
CA ASN A 117 11.62 26.19 -13.05
C ASN A 117 10.30 25.69 -12.47
N CYS A 118 9.94 24.43 -12.69
CA CYS A 118 8.62 23.91 -12.33
C CYS A 118 8.60 23.39 -10.89
N PHE A 119 9.55 22.53 -10.52
CA PHE A 119 9.70 22.08 -9.13
C PHE A 119 10.34 23.16 -8.26
N GLY A 120 11.42 23.78 -8.75
CA GLY A 120 12.29 24.65 -7.94
C GLY A 120 13.20 23.85 -7.01
N GLY A 121 13.52 22.60 -7.38
CA GLY A 121 14.25 21.62 -6.58
C GLY A 121 13.38 20.44 -6.10
N LEU A 122 14.04 19.34 -5.74
CA LEU A 122 13.42 18.15 -5.15
C LEU A 122 13.94 17.94 -3.71
N PRO A 123 13.15 17.31 -2.82
CA PRO A 123 11.82 16.72 -3.04
C PRO A 123 10.71 17.76 -3.20
N TYR A 124 9.71 17.45 -4.02
CA TYR A 124 8.49 18.25 -4.20
C TYR A 124 7.29 17.51 -3.61
N SER A 125 6.56 18.15 -2.70
CA SER A 125 5.42 17.54 -2.01
C SER A 125 4.19 18.43 -2.07
N SER A 126 3.03 17.79 -2.23
CA SER A 126 1.73 18.46 -2.28
C SER A 126 0.62 17.40 -2.10
N ASN A 127 -0.61 17.75 -2.42
CA ASN A 127 -1.75 16.84 -2.39
C ASN A 127 -2.62 16.98 -3.65
N THR A 128 -3.32 15.90 -4.00
CA THR A 128 -4.34 15.88 -5.06
C THR A 128 -5.50 15.00 -4.60
N ASN A 129 -6.62 15.06 -5.33
CA ASN A 129 -7.83 14.32 -5.01
C ASN A 129 -8.25 13.47 -6.22
N HIS A 130 -8.49 12.19 -5.97
CA HIS A 130 -9.02 11.24 -6.92
C HIS A 130 -10.49 10.99 -6.64
N VAL A 131 -11.32 11.20 -7.67
CA VAL A 131 -12.74 10.83 -7.65
C VAL A 131 -12.99 9.86 -8.78
N GLY A 132 -13.37 8.63 -8.46
CA GLY A 132 -13.44 7.54 -9.43
C GLY A 132 -13.42 6.17 -8.77
N ASP A 133 -13.19 5.13 -9.56
CA ASP A 133 -13.00 3.79 -9.01
C ASP A 133 -11.58 3.63 -8.43
N PRO A 134 -11.42 2.88 -7.32
CA PRO A 134 -10.10 2.69 -6.71
C PRO A 134 -9.13 2.03 -7.68
N ILE A 135 -7.94 2.62 -7.84
CA ILE A 135 -6.87 2.07 -8.67
C ILE A 135 -5.81 1.47 -7.74
N ARG A 136 -5.56 0.16 -7.87
CA ARG A 136 -4.60 -0.57 -7.01
C ARG A 136 -3.16 -0.06 -7.13
N ASN A 137 -2.81 0.53 -8.27
CA ASN A 137 -1.51 1.12 -8.54
C ASN A 137 -1.64 2.63 -8.77
N GLU A 138 -2.28 3.33 -7.83
CA GLU A 138 -2.32 4.79 -7.87
C GLU A 138 -0.91 5.37 -7.91
N CYS A 139 -0.74 6.42 -8.70
CA CYS A 139 0.52 7.14 -8.78
C CYS A 139 0.28 8.62 -9.00
N VAL A 140 0.92 9.46 -8.19
CA VAL A 140 1.02 10.90 -8.44
C VAL A 140 2.42 11.21 -8.94
N THR A 141 2.55 11.75 -10.16
CA THR A 141 3.85 12.03 -10.79
C THR A 141 3.70 13.06 -11.92
N LEU A 142 4.75 13.25 -12.73
CA LEU A 142 4.70 14.07 -13.93
C LEU A 142 3.87 13.44 -15.06
N PHE A 143 3.08 14.27 -15.72
CA PHE A 143 2.31 13.94 -16.92
C PHE A 143 2.59 14.96 -18.01
N LEU A 144 2.67 14.49 -19.25
CA LEU A 144 2.82 15.29 -20.46
C LEU A 144 1.48 15.49 -21.16
N THR A 145 1.16 16.73 -21.53
CA THR A 145 -0.10 17.13 -22.14
C THR A 145 0.11 18.06 -23.33
N SER A 146 -0.89 18.21 -24.20
CA SER A 146 -0.83 19.15 -25.33
C SER A 146 -1.09 20.62 -24.95
N LYS A 147 -1.53 20.91 -23.71
CA LYS A 147 -1.81 22.25 -23.18
C LYS A 147 -1.35 22.36 -21.73
N SER A 148 -0.92 23.55 -21.31
CA SER A 148 -0.28 23.80 -19.99
C SER A 148 -1.13 23.48 -18.76
N ASN A 149 -2.44 23.27 -18.90
CA ASN A 149 -3.31 22.82 -17.81
C ASN A 149 -4.39 21.84 -18.30
N ALA A 150 -4.04 20.94 -19.21
CA ALA A 150 -4.96 19.89 -19.64
C ALA A 150 -4.98 18.69 -18.66
N GLY A 151 -6.11 17.98 -18.62
CA GLY A 151 -6.20 16.65 -18.00
C GLY A 151 -5.93 15.54 -19.03
N GLY A 152 -5.96 14.28 -18.60
CA GLY A 152 -5.82 13.13 -19.50
C GLY A 152 -4.43 12.96 -20.12
N GLY A 153 -3.42 13.61 -19.54
CA GLY A 153 -2.03 13.56 -20.00
C GLY A 153 -1.45 12.14 -19.99
N TYR A 154 -0.33 11.95 -20.67
CA TYR A 154 0.45 10.72 -20.64
C TYR A 154 1.43 10.79 -19.48
N MET A 155 1.50 9.76 -18.65
CA MET A 155 2.51 9.66 -17.61
C MET A 155 3.91 9.83 -18.22
N PHE A 156 4.77 10.60 -17.55
CA PHE A 156 6.12 10.89 -18.05
C PHE A 156 6.90 9.58 -18.29
N PRO A 157 7.59 9.42 -19.43
CA PRO A 157 8.37 8.21 -19.70
C PRO A 157 9.43 7.97 -18.61
N GLY A 158 9.49 6.74 -18.06
CA GLY A 158 10.42 6.41 -16.98
C GLY A 158 9.94 6.83 -15.58
N ALA A 159 8.70 7.30 -15.42
CA ALA A 159 8.13 7.56 -14.10
C ALA A 159 7.85 6.27 -13.33
N ILE A 160 8.41 6.18 -12.12
CA ILE A 160 8.30 5.06 -11.19
C ILE A 160 7.57 5.55 -9.95
N CYS A 161 6.62 4.76 -9.48
CA CYS A 161 5.80 5.11 -8.32
C CYS A 161 5.94 4.06 -7.24
N GLY A 162 6.13 4.51 -6.00
CA GLY A 162 6.03 3.67 -4.82
C GLY A 162 4.62 3.09 -4.67
N VAL A 163 4.51 2.02 -3.87
CA VAL A 163 3.23 1.41 -3.55
C VAL A 163 2.38 2.42 -2.78
N SER A 164 1.21 2.75 -3.32
CA SER A 164 0.28 3.65 -2.65
C SER A 164 -0.24 3.01 -1.36
N PRO A 165 -0.15 3.68 -0.21
CA PRO A 165 -0.75 3.18 1.02
C PRO A 165 -2.28 3.12 0.85
N PRO A 166 -2.96 2.10 1.42
CA PRO A 166 -4.42 2.06 1.46
C PRO A 166 -4.99 3.31 2.17
N PRO A 167 -6.15 3.84 1.75
CA PRO A 167 -6.79 4.98 2.42
C PRO A 167 -7.06 4.75 3.92
N GLY A 168 -7.44 3.52 4.28
CA GLY A 168 -7.67 3.11 5.67
C GLY A 168 -6.40 2.91 6.52
N GLY A 169 -5.21 3.14 5.95
CA GLY A 169 -3.94 2.81 6.59
C GLY A 169 -3.60 1.32 6.50
N ILE A 170 -2.51 0.92 7.16
CA ILE A 170 -2.07 -0.47 7.29
C ILE A 170 -2.11 -0.84 8.76
N CYS A 171 -2.69 -1.99 9.07
CA CYS A 171 -2.74 -2.55 10.41
C CYS A 171 -2.13 -3.95 10.43
N SER A 172 -1.50 -4.31 11.54
CA SER A 172 -1.00 -5.66 11.79
C SER A 172 -1.26 -6.08 13.23
N PHE A 173 -1.39 -7.38 13.44
CA PHE A 173 -1.10 -7.97 14.76
C PHE A 173 0.39 -7.82 15.08
N ASP A 174 0.78 -8.08 16.33
CA ASP A 174 2.19 -8.16 16.69
C ASP A 174 2.89 -9.27 15.89
N VAL A 175 3.73 -8.85 14.95
CA VAL A 175 4.48 -9.74 14.06
C VAL A 175 5.58 -10.51 14.80
N GLY A 176 6.00 -10.02 15.97
CA GLY A 176 6.99 -10.71 16.82
C GLY A 176 6.42 -11.92 17.54
N ASN A 177 5.09 -11.98 17.72
CA ASN A 177 4.40 -13.10 18.35
C ASN A 177 3.11 -13.46 17.60
N PRO A 178 3.21 -14.12 16.42
CA PRO A 178 2.07 -14.40 15.57
C PRO A 178 1.10 -15.47 16.13
N ASN A 179 1.52 -16.19 17.18
CA ASN A 179 0.73 -17.25 17.80
C ASN A 179 0.35 -16.85 19.23
N ILE A 180 -0.93 -16.96 19.56
CA ILE A 180 -1.43 -16.78 20.93
C ILE A 180 -1.83 -18.15 21.47
N PHE A 181 -1.35 -18.48 22.67
CA PHE A 181 -1.64 -19.74 23.34
C PHE A 181 -2.50 -19.47 24.57
N LEU A 182 -3.75 -19.93 24.55
CA LEU A 182 -4.66 -19.85 25.70
C LEU A 182 -4.55 -21.16 26.50
N ASP A 183 -3.64 -21.20 27.46
CA ASP A 183 -3.40 -22.40 28.28
C ASP A 183 -4.35 -22.46 29.48
N HIS A 184 -5.20 -23.47 29.46
CA HIS A 184 -6.14 -23.79 30.53
C HIS A 184 -5.51 -24.62 31.66
N GLY A 185 -4.28 -25.09 31.48
CA GLY A 185 -3.54 -25.87 32.46
C GLY A 185 -4.19 -27.22 32.75
N ARG A 186 -4.00 -27.70 33.99
CA ARG A 186 -4.63 -28.92 34.50
C ARG A 186 -5.89 -28.56 35.25
N ILE A 187 -7.02 -29.13 34.81
CA ILE A 187 -8.34 -28.84 35.38
C ILE A 187 -8.95 -30.14 35.89
N GLN A 188 -9.61 -30.07 37.04
CA GLN A 188 -10.42 -31.17 37.59
C GLN A 188 -11.80 -31.19 36.93
N ASP A 189 -12.45 -32.35 36.85
CA ASP A 189 -13.69 -32.53 36.08
C ASP A 189 -14.83 -31.56 36.48
N ASP A 190 -14.93 -31.23 37.78
CA ASP A 190 -15.93 -30.31 38.34
C ASP A 190 -15.61 -28.83 38.09
N MET A 191 -14.36 -28.52 37.73
CA MET A 191 -13.86 -27.18 37.46
C MET A 191 -13.75 -26.86 35.96
N ILE A 192 -14.13 -27.79 35.07
CA ILE A 192 -14.05 -27.57 33.61
C ILE A 192 -14.97 -26.42 33.19
N LYS A 193 -16.25 -26.47 33.57
CA LYS A 193 -17.24 -25.49 33.12
C LYS A 193 -16.93 -24.11 33.70
N GLY A 194 -16.72 -23.14 32.81
CA GLY A 194 -16.40 -21.76 33.19
C GLY A 194 -14.93 -21.52 33.52
N ASN A 195 -14.04 -22.51 33.35
CA ASN A 195 -12.60 -22.27 33.43
C ASN A 195 -12.17 -21.29 32.34
N VAL A 196 -11.29 -20.35 32.69
CA VAL A 196 -10.87 -19.25 31.81
C VAL A 196 -9.36 -19.28 31.59
N ALA A 197 -8.95 -19.04 30.35
CA ALA A 197 -7.60 -18.64 29.98
C ALA A 197 -7.67 -17.34 29.14
N SER A 198 -6.73 -16.42 29.32
CA SER A 198 -6.69 -15.17 28.56
C SER A 198 -5.27 -14.75 28.21
N GLU A 199 -5.17 -14.01 27.11
CA GLU A 199 -3.95 -13.40 26.59
C GLU A 199 -4.29 -12.06 25.94
N TYR A 200 -3.30 -11.20 25.71
CA TYR A 200 -3.49 -9.93 25.03
C TYR A 200 -3.16 -10.03 23.54
N LEU A 201 -4.10 -9.61 22.71
CA LEU A 201 -3.91 -9.38 21.29
C LEU A 201 -3.46 -7.94 21.08
N THR A 202 -2.25 -7.75 20.57
CA THR A 202 -1.72 -6.41 20.25
C THR A 202 -1.92 -6.10 18.77
N VAL A 203 -2.55 -4.96 18.48
CA VAL A 203 -2.74 -4.43 17.12
C VAL A 203 -2.04 -3.09 16.98
N LYS A 204 -1.36 -2.88 15.86
CA LYS A 204 -0.75 -1.61 15.50
C LYS A 204 -1.24 -1.18 14.12
N CYS A 205 -1.62 0.09 14.00
CA CYS A 205 -2.00 0.70 12.73
C CYS A 205 -1.10 1.89 12.42
N SER A 206 -0.90 2.21 11.14
CA SER A 206 -0.16 3.39 10.70
C SER A 206 -0.96 4.70 10.84
N LYS A 207 -2.25 4.62 11.18
CA LYS A 207 -3.17 5.75 11.36
C LYS A 207 -4.27 5.39 12.35
N ASP A 208 -4.90 6.42 12.90
CA ASP A 208 -6.15 6.33 13.63
C ASP A 208 -7.20 5.67 12.74
N THR A 209 -7.71 4.52 13.16
CA THR A 209 -8.70 3.76 12.39
C THR A 209 -9.51 2.83 13.30
N VAL A 210 -10.61 2.31 12.79
CA VAL A 210 -11.37 1.24 13.43
C VAL A 210 -11.06 -0.04 12.69
N VAL A 211 -10.60 -1.04 13.44
CA VAL A 211 -10.45 -2.41 12.94
C VAL A 211 -11.58 -3.26 13.46
N ARG A 212 -11.89 -4.32 12.71
CA ARG A 212 -12.84 -5.35 13.11
C ARG A 212 -12.11 -6.68 13.19
N VAL A 213 -12.19 -7.32 14.35
CA VAL A 213 -11.53 -8.59 14.66
C VAL A 213 -12.57 -9.68 14.83
N TYR A 214 -12.40 -10.83 14.19
CA TYR A 214 -13.32 -11.96 14.28
C TYR A 214 -12.62 -13.30 14.10
N SER A 215 -13.32 -14.38 14.43
CA SER A 215 -12.90 -15.75 14.13
C SER A 215 -13.95 -16.47 13.28
N ILE A 216 -13.54 -17.52 12.57
CA ILE A 216 -14.45 -18.44 11.87
C ILE A 216 -14.81 -19.57 12.84
N SER A 217 -15.71 -19.27 13.77
CA SER A 217 -16.26 -20.18 14.78
C SER A 217 -17.74 -20.52 14.47
N ASP A 218 -18.39 -21.30 15.35
CA ASP A 218 -19.85 -21.40 15.29
C ASP A 218 -20.55 -20.07 15.66
N THR A 219 -21.87 -20.04 15.54
CA THR A 219 -22.71 -18.84 15.80
C THR A 219 -22.67 -18.37 17.25
N GLU A 220 -22.23 -19.22 18.18
CA GLU A 220 -22.07 -18.90 19.59
C GLU A 220 -20.62 -18.50 19.96
N SER A 221 -19.73 -18.36 18.97
CA SER A 221 -18.29 -18.16 19.19
C SER A 221 -17.59 -19.34 19.84
N ARG A 222 -18.12 -20.56 19.66
CA ARG A 222 -17.55 -21.78 20.22
C ARG A 222 -16.60 -22.44 19.22
N LEU A 223 -15.47 -22.86 19.76
CA LEU A 223 -14.52 -23.78 19.16
C LEU A 223 -14.68 -25.13 19.85
N GLN A 224 -14.90 -26.20 19.09
CA GLN A 224 -14.92 -27.54 19.67
C GLN A 224 -13.49 -28.00 19.97
N LEU A 225 -13.23 -28.38 21.23
CA LEU A 225 -11.92 -28.86 21.68
C LEU A 225 -11.88 -30.39 21.77
N LYS A 226 -13.02 -31.00 22.11
CA LYS A 226 -13.24 -32.45 22.18
C LYS A 226 -14.75 -32.73 22.07
N GLN A 227 -15.14 -34.00 22.10
CA GLN A 227 -16.53 -34.37 22.33
C GLN A 227 -17.03 -33.75 23.65
N ASN A 228 -18.17 -33.07 23.58
CA ASN A 228 -18.84 -32.37 24.70
C ASN A 228 -18.06 -31.23 25.36
N LEU A 229 -16.86 -30.85 24.86
CA LEU A 229 -16.03 -29.77 25.40
C LEU A 229 -15.76 -28.73 24.32
N TYR A 230 -16.11 -27.49 24.64
CA TYR A 230 -15.98 -26.32 23.77
C TYR A 230 -15.23 -25.21 24.50
N SER A 231 -14.64 -24.30 23.74
CA SER A 231 -14.15 -23.01 24.22
C SER A 231 -14.98 -21.91 23.58
N ARG A 232 -15.63 -21.07 24.39
CA ARG A 232 -16.23 -19.82 23.92
C ARG A 232 -15.17 -18.73 23.89
N LEU A 233 -14.97 -18.12 22.73
CA LEU A 233 -13.98 -17.09 22.51
C LEU A 233 -14.61 -15.69 22.57
N THR A 234 -13.99 -14.79 23.31
CA THR A 234 -14.37 -13.38 23.37
C THR A 234 -13.15 -12.47 23.25
N LEU A 235 -13.35 -11.28 22.70
CA LEU A 235 -12.34 -10.21 22.67
C LEU A 235 -12.92 -9.00 23.42
N ASN A 236 -12.25 -8.55 24.48
CA ASN A 236 -12.78 -7.55 25.41
C ASN A 236 -14.20 -7.87 25.90
N ASN A 237 -14.46 -9.16 26.16
CA ASN A 237 -15.77 -9.71 26.57
C ASN A 237 -16.88 -9.68 25.50
N TYR A 238 -16.56 -9.32 24.25
CA TYR A 238 -17.50 -9.43 23.13
C TYR A 238 -17.31 -10.76 22.37
N PRO A 239 -18.38 -11.45 21.95
CA PRO A 239 -18.29 -12.70 21.20
C PRO A 239 -17.46 -12.55 19.92
N LEU A 240 -16.48 -13.44 19.74
CA LEU A 240 -15.52 -13.36 18.64
C LEU A 240 -15.93 -14.21 17.43
N ASN A 241 -17.08 -13.93 16.81
CA ASN A 241 -17.58 -14.68 15.65
C ASN A 241 -17.86 -13.77 14.44
N ALA A 242 -17.64 -14.30 13.25
CA ALA A 242 -17.92 -13.60 11.99
C ALA A 242 -19.43 -13.36 11.75
N SER A 243 -20.31 -14.25 12.23
CA SER A 243 -21.76 -14.15 12.01
C SER A 243 -22.43 -12.93 12.67
N GLN A 244 -21.82 -12.38 13.72
CA GLN A 244 -22.26 -11.17 14.42
C GLN A 244 -21.46 -9.92 14.00
N GLY A 245 -20.65 -10.03 12.95
CA GLY A 245 -19.84 -8.91 12.44
C GLY A 245 -18.58 -8.64 13.26
N GLY A 246 -18.13 -9.55 14.11
CA GLY A 246 -16.90 -9.39 14.88
C GLY A 246 -16.91 -8.27 15.92
N VAL A 247 -15.74 -7.98 16.47
CA VAL A 247 -15.54 -6.97 17.52
C VAL A 247 -14.81 -5.78 16.92
N GLN A 248 -15.41 -4.59 17.03
CA GLN A 248 -14.78 -3.35 16.61
C GLN A 248 -13.80 -2.85 17.67
N MET A 249 -12.66 -2.34 17.22
CA MET A 249 -11.63 -1.77 18.06
C MET A 249 -11.08 -0.53 17.39
N TYR A 250 -11.10 0.59 18.12
CA TYR A 250 -10.39 1.79 17.71
C TYR A 250 -8.90 1.61 18.00
N VAL A 251 -8.06 1.82 16.99
CA VAL A 251 -6.62 1.76 17.09
C VAL A 251 -6.06 3.13 16.75
N ARG A 252 -5.30 3.70 17.69
CA ARG A 252 -4.58 4.95 17.46
C ARG A 252 -3.36 4.69 16.58
N GLY A 253 -3.17 5.50 15.55
CA GLY A 253 -2.06 5.43 14.63
C GLY A 253 -0.72 5.53 15.35
N ASP A 254 0.23 4.69 14.94
CA ASP A 254 1.59 4.54 15.47
C ASP A 254 1.71 4.03 16.91
N TYR A 255 0.59 3.87 17.63
CA TYR A 255 0.55 3.33 18.98
C TYR A 255 -0.06 1.92 18.99
N PRO A 256 0.54 0.95 19.73
CA PRO A 256 -0.09 -0.34 19.92
C PRO A 256 -1.38 -0.21 20.74
N THR A 257 -2.39 -0.99 20.38
CA THR A 257 -3.63 -1.15 21.13
C THR A 257 -3.76 -2.63 21.52
N GLU A 258 -4.07 -2.88 22.78
CA GLU A 258 -4.23 -4.23 23.32
C GLU A 258 -5.71 -4.56 23.53
N ALA A 259 -6.08 -5.80 23.24
CA ALA A 259 -7.40 -6.34 23.53
C ALA A 259 -7.28 -7.72 24.18
N GLU A 260 -8.04 -7.94 25.25
CA GLU A 260 -8.03 -9.21 25.99
C GLU A 260 -8.78 -10.27 25.18
N LEU A 261 -8.04 -11.25 24.67
CA LEU A 261 -8.59 -12.46 24.08
C LEU A 261 -8.80 -13.49 25.19
N LYS A 262 -10.03 -13.98 25.32
CA LYS A 262 -10.43 -14.88 26.40
C LYS A 262 -11.08 -16.14 25.86
N SER A 263 -10.64 -17.28 26.37
CA SER A 263 -11.25 -18.60 26.18
C SER A 263 -11.93 -19.02 27.47
N THR A 264 -13.23 -19.32 27.39
CA THR A 264 -14.01 -19.87 28.50
C THR A 264 -14.51 -21.27 28.14
N LEU A 265 -14.17 -22.28 28.95
CA LEU A 265 -14.58 -23.65 28.69
C LEU A 265 -16.08 -23.86 28.96
N GLU A 266 -16.72 -24.55 28.03
CA GLU A 266 -18.13 -24.93 28.09
C GLU A 266 -18.30 -26.42 27.85
N THR A 267 -19.27 -27.01 28.57
CA THR A 267 -19.56 -28.45 28.47
C THR A 267 -21.03 -28.64 28.06
N THR A 268 -21.29 -29.52 27.09
CA THR A 268 -22.66 -29.93 26.71
C THR A 268 -23.06 -31.31 27.27
N GLY A 269 -22.15 -31.96 27.99
CA GLY A 269 -22.34 -33.27 28.62
C GLY A 269 -21.07 -33.72 29.34
N THR A 270 -20.99 -35.01 29.67
CA THR A 270 -19.78 -35.60 30.27
C THR A 270 -18.58 -35.47 29.35
N VAL A 271 -17.46 -34.97 29.88
CA VAL A 271 -16.19 -34.85 29.16
C VAL A 271 -15.29 -36.01 29.57
N ALA A 272 -14.79 -36.78 28.59
CA ALA A 272 -13.87 -37.87 28.88
C ALA A 272 -12.50 -37.32 29.35
N PRO A 273 -11.86 -37.92 30.37
CA PRO A 273 -10.54 -37.51 30.84
C PRO A 273 -9.47 -37.46 29.75
N GLY A 274 -8.41 -36.71 30.00
CA GLY A 274 -7.25 -36.57 29.12
C GLY A 274 -7.11 -35.18 28.50
N ALA A 275 -6.04 -35.00 27.73
CA ALA A 275 -5.72 -33.72 27.10
C ALA A 275 -6.77 -33.29 26.07
N PHE A 276 -6.88 -31.98 25.87
CA PHE A 276 -7.68 -31.34 24.84
C PHE A 276 -6.87 -30.21 24.19
N SER A 277 -7.19 -29.90 22.94
CA SER A 277 -6.56 -28.80 22.20
C SER A 277 -7.47 -28.37 21.06
N GLY A 278 -7.42 -27.10 20.69
CA GLY A 278 -8.10 -26.58 19.51
C GLY A 278 -7.27 -25.48 18.86
N MET A 279 -7.54 -25.21 17.59
CA MET A 279 -6.91 -24.14 16.84
C MET A 279 -7.97 -23.40 16.04
N ILE A 280 -7.84 -22.09 15.96
CA ILE A 280 -8.72 -21.24 15.17
C ILE A 280 -7.93 -20.04 14.65
N SER A 281 -8.33 -19.53 13.49
CA SER A 281 -7.76 -18.32 12.93
C SER A 281 -8.52 -17.09 13.43
N ILE A 282 -7.76 -16.09 13.90
CA ILE A 282 -8.26 -14.74 14.16
C ILE A 282 -7.94 -13.87 12.94
N ILE A 283 -8.95 -13.16 12.45
CA ILE A 283 -8.88 -12.34 11.25
C ILE A 283 -9.18 -10.89 11.63
N MET A 284 -8.42 -9.96 11.05
CA MET A 284 -8.64 -8.52 11.18
C MET A 284 -8.97 -7.92 9.81
N THR A 285 -9.95 -7.04 9.78
CA THR A 285 -10.25 -6.16 8.65
C THR A 285 -10.19 -4.71 9.10
N ILE A 286 -9.78 -3.82 8.19
CA ILE A 286 -9.82 -2.37 8.40
C ILE A 286 -11.16 -1.89 7.83
N ASP A 287 -11.94 -1.18 8.65
CA ASP A 287 -13.25 -0.63 8.26
C ASP A 287 -13.11 0.64 7.39
#